data_AF-A0A8H6J9D0-F1
#
_entry.id   AF-A0A8H6J9D0-F1
#
_cell.length_a   1.000
_cell.length_b   1.000
_cell.length_c   1.000
_cell.angle_alpha   90.00
_cell.angle_beta   90.00
_cell.angle_gamma   90.00
#
_symmetry.space_group_name_H-M   'P 1'
#
loop_
_entity.id
_entity.type
_entity.pdbx_description
1 polymer ?
#
loop_
_entity_poly.entity_id
_entity_poly.type
_entity_poly.pdbx_seq_one_letter_code
_entity_poly.pdbx_strand_id
1 'polypeptide(L)'
;MTPSANHDPPKAGTSARRQGPEEVFDEFVSFIRRFCTEKSFKDLKALVLDYDTLQKKLGDTKAAYDKNLEELTRLVADRNTEKQRFEKKIEEQTKQHSKVLEDKAAAYLKLKAAQDATTARNETIKLLEENIKNFIVTHKRDEELNIKLNNTIKEQNEQLGVLKKETAMLKSELQSKIEDLDKQSKDLTTAESKIATFQSYTATLTQLQDVRVDISKTFASSFEDASSLFREFLGRDVEEALDTLPAVNPFQDTLVRAVLLEVLPDQQRTHRDTCAERVVEEVLTAVAGWVLADQLTTFKSRLSRLTSLLCVNWQRVQRLHERVEPCFVFETPDDWQPLPTWIDPVPSDSSATAAPRRQENREPQPRQKELKPAALSTSDIVEVVWPAFLANSLEQPTDEEGGTSDLIYHGFVLTRAEVQGAADEEMPRRAMRRAIRTSNTVAQKKRRDSAVFLSPGASDGLDVK
;
A
#
# COMPACT_ATOMS: atom_id res chain seq x y z
N MET A 1 -5.93 125.72 -101.58
CA MET A 1 -6.89 125.56 -102.68
C MET A 1 -7.64 126.88 -102.86
N THR A 2 -7.65 127.36 -104.10
CA THR A 2 -8.36 128.51 -104.71
C THR A 2 -8.91 128.00 -106.07
N PRO A 3 -9.59 128.75 -106.97
CA PRO A 3 -10.08 130.16 -106.98
C PRO A 3 -11.53 130.27 -106.42
N SER A 4 -12.50 131.12 -106.80
CA SER A 4 -12.78 132.10 -107.89
C SER A 4 -13.91 133.07 -107.45
N ALA A 5 -14.28 134.18 -108.14
CA ALA A 5 -13.62 135.14 -109.06
C ALA A 5 -14.66 136.21 -109.50
N ASN A 6 -14.22 137.17 -110.36
CA ASN A 6 -15.01 138.16 -111.13
C ASN A 6 -15.60 139.35 -110.33
N HIS A 7 -15.32 140.63 -110.63
CA HIS A 7 -15.41 141.44 -111.88
C HIS A 7 -16.85 141.91 -112.20
N ASP A 8 -17.16 143.17 -112.57
CA ASP A 8 -16.32 144.37 -112.80
C ASP A 8 -17.13 145.72 -112.71
N PRO A 9 -16.48 146.92 -112.70
CA PRO A 9 -17.12 148.25 -112.65
C PRO A 9 -17.36 148.88 -114.05
N PRO A 10 -17.93 150.12 -114.18
CA PRO A 10 -17.04 151.27 -114.48
C PRO A 10 -17.52 152.73 -114.15
N LYS A 11 -16.52 153.60 -113.87
CA LYS A 11 -16.31 155.01 -114.34
C LYS A 11 -17.40 156.12 -114.22
N ALA A 12 -17.14 157.04 -113.27
CA ALA A 12 -16.79 158.47 -113.42
C ALA A 12 -17.62 159.48 -114.28
N GLY A 13 -17.94 160.64 -113.67
CA GLY A 13 -18.36 161.89 -114.33
C GLY A 13 -18.33 163.10 -113.36
N THR A 14 -17.84 164.27 -113.81
CA THR A 14 -17.53 165.46 -112.98
C THR A 14 -18.54 166.62 -113.09
N SER A 15 -18.72 167.42 -112.02
CA SER A 15 -18.54 168.91 -112.01
C SER A 15 -19.38 169.72 -110.99
N ALA A 16 -18.75 170.06 -109.84
CA ALA A 16 -18.81 171.31 -109.07
C ALA A 16 -20.09 172.21 -108.93
N ARG A 17 -20.51 172.42 -107.67
CA ARG A 17 -20.58 173.77 -107.02
C ARG A 17 -20.41 173.65 -105.49
N ARG A 18 -20.14 174.75 -104.77
CA ARG A 18 -19.69 174.80 -103.34
C ARG A 18 -20.82 174.89 -102.31
N GLN A 19 -20.61 174.33 -101.10
CA GLN A 19 -21.12 174.83 -99.80
C GLN A 19 -20.35 174.23 -98.59
N GLY A 20 -20.45 174.88 -97.42
CA GLY A 20 -20.22 174.41 -96.02
C GLY A 20 -19.09 173.44 -95.60
N PRO A 21 -18.22 173.82 -94.64
CA PRO A 21 -17.38 172.87 -93.88
C PRO A 21 -18.01 172.37 -92.57
N GLU A 22 -18.87 173.17 -91.91
CA GLU A 22 -19.37 172.87 -90.56
C GLU A 22 -20.45 171.78 -90.55
N GLU A 23 -21.29 171.72 -91.59
CA GLU A 23 -22.31 170.67 -91.78
C GLU A 23 -21.70 169.26 -91.79
N VAL A 24 -20.46 169.10 -92.26
CA VAL A 24 -19.74 167.81 -92.27
C VAL A 24 -19.43 167.31 -90.86
N PHE A 25 -19.16 168.22 -89.92
CA PHE A 25 -18.91 167.86 -88.52
C PHE A 25 -20.21 167.49 -87.79
N ASP A 26 -21.29 168.22 -88.00
CA ASP A 26 -22.60 167.87 -87.43
C ASP A 26 -23.18 166.59 -88.09
N GLU A 27 -22.95 166.35 -89.38
CA GLU A 27 -23.30 165.09 -90.03
C GLU A 27 -22.49 163.92 -89.46
N PHE A 28 -21.18 164.08 -89.23
CA PHE A 28 -20.36 163.06 -88.57
C PHE A 28 -20.78 162.81 -87.11
N VAL A 29 -21.04 163.88 -86.34
CA VAL A 29 -21.53 163.76 -84.95
C VAL A 29 -22.92 163.12 -84.91
N SER A 30 -23.79 163.45 -85.87
CA SER A 30 -25.11 162.82 -86.05
C SER A 30 -24.97 161.34 -86.44
N PHE A 31 -24.04 161.00 -87.34
CA PHE A 31 -23.70 159.63 -87.71
C PHE A 31 -23.20 158.82 -86.50
N ILE A 32 -22.27 159.36 -85.70
CA ILE A 32 -21.82 158.71 -84.44
C ILE A 32 -22.98 158.54 -83.46
N ARG A 33 -23.84 159.56 -83.30
CA ARG A 33 -25.02 159.48 -82.40
C ARG A 33 -26.06 158.47 -82.89
N ARG A 34 -26.21 158.33 -84.20
CA ARG A 34 -27.04 157.32 -84.88
C ARG A 34 -26.45 155.93 -84.71
N PHE A 35 -25.18 155.71 -85.02
CA PHE A 35 -24.48 154.43 -84.82
C PHE A 35 -24.53 153.97 -83.35
N CYS A 36 -24.28 154.87 -82.39
CA CYS A 36 -24.40 154.57 -80.96
C CYS A 36 -25.85 154.33 -80.47
N THR A 37 -26.87 154.68 -81.27
CA THR A 37 -28.29 154.37 -80.99
C THR A 37 -28.85 153.23 -81.83
N GLU A 38 -28.18 152.82 -82.91
CA GLU A 38 -28.49 151.63 -83.69
C GLU A 38 -28.45 150.36 -82.82
N LYS A 39 -29.23 149.38 -83.27
CA LYS A 39 -29.30 148.08 -82.61
C LYS A 39 -27.95 147.36 -82.61
N SER A 40 -27.19 147.46 -83.71
CA SER A 40 -25.83 146.94 -83.90
C SER A 40 -24.89 147.27 -82.74
N PHE A 41 -24.79 148.54 -82.34
CA PHE A 41 -23.91 148.97 -81.25
C PHE A 41 -24.43 148.59 -79.86
N LYS A 42 -25.76 148.54 -79.67
CA LYS A 42 -26.38 148.05 -78.42
C LYS A 42 -26.18 146.55 -78.25
N ASP A 43 -26.35 145.78 -79.31
CA ASP A 43 -26.09 144.34 -79.37
C ASP A 43 -24.59 144.07 -79.11
N LEU A 44 -23.67 144.89 -79.65
CA LEU A 44 -22.23 144.83 -79.33
C LEU A 44 -21.92 145.16 -77.87
N LYS A 45 -22.57 146.18 -77.28
CA LYS A 45 -22.40 146.51 -75.86
C LYS A 45 -22.94 145.41 -74.94
N ALA A 46 -24.04 144.77 -75.32
CA ALA A 46 -24.55 143.58 -74.63
C ALA A 46 -23.53 142.42 -74.72
N LEU A 47 -22.98 142.17 -75.92
CA LEU A 47 -21.97 141.13 -76.14
C LEU A 47 -20.71 141.31 -75.27
N VAL A 48 -20.26 142.55 -75.04
CA VAL A 48 -19.14 142.84 -74.12
C VAL A 48 -19.51 142.55 -72.66
N LEU A 49 -20.71 142.95 -72.21
CA LEU A 49 -21.19 142.66 -70.85
C LEU A 49 -21.43 141.14 -70.64
N ASP A 50 -21.90 140.44 -71.67
CA ASP A 50 -22.01 138.98 -71.68
C ASP A 50 -20.64 138.30 -71.68
N TYR A 51 -19.65 138.86 -72.38
CA TYR A 51 -18.26 138.40 -72.32
C TYR A 51 -17.65 138.57 -70.93
N ASP A 52 -17.78 139.75 -70.30
CA ASP A 52 -17.32 139.98 -68.92
C ASP A 52 -18.04 139.04 -67.93
N THR A 53 -19.34 138.83 -68.12
CA THR A 53 -20.15 137.89 -67.33
C THR A 53 -19.72 136.44 -67.54
N LEU A 54 -19.36 136.05 -68.76
CA LEU A 54 -18.87 134.72 -69.11
C LEU A 54 -17.45 134.50 -68.57
N GLN A 55 -16.57 135.50 -68.67
CA GLN A 55 -15.22 135.46 -68.11
C GLN A 55 -15.26 135.34 -66.57
N LYS A 56 -16.19 136.06 -65.91
CA LYS A 56 -16.43 135.88 -64.47
C LYS A 56 -16.93 134.47 -64.15
N LYS A 57 -17.96 133.98 -64.85
CA LYS A 57 -18.47 132.60 -64.69
C LYS A 57 -17.39 131.54 -64.93
N LEU A 58 -16.47 131.78 -65.88
CA LEU A 58 -15.33 130.91 -66.15
C LEU A 58 -14.31 130.92 -65.01
N GLY A 59 -14.07 132.08 -64.40
CA GLY A 59 -13.28 132.21 -63.16
C GLY A 59 -13.92 131.47 -61.98
N ASP A 60 -15.21 131.72 -61.73
CA ASP A 60 -15.97 131.11 -60.63
C ASP A 60 -16.05 129.58 -60.78
N THR A 61 -16.32 129.07 -62.00
CA THR A 61 -16.36 127.62 -62.28
C THR A 61 -14.97 126.97 -62.26
N LYS A 62 -13.91 127.67 -62.68
CA LYS A 62 -12.54 127.17 -62.53
C LYS A 62 -12.16 127.06 -61.05
N ALA A 63 -12.42 128.09 -60.24
CA ALA A 63 -12.14 128.05 -58.81
C ALA A 63 -12.93 126.93 -58.10
N ALA A 64 -14.18 126.68 -58.50
CA ALA A 64 -14.96 125.55 -58.02
C ALA A 64 -14.38 124.19 -58.47
N TYR A 65 -13.91 124.06 -59.71
CA TYR A 65 -13.25 122.85 -60.21
C TYR A 65 -11.94 122.56 -59.47
N ASP A 66 -11.08 123.57 -59.32
CA ASP A 66 -9.79 123.46 -58.62
C ASP A 66 -10.03 123.05 -57.15
N LYS A 67 -11.00 123.66 -56.45
CA LYS A 67 -11.40 123.26 -55.08
C LYS A 67 -11.98 121.84 -55.00
N ASN A 68 -12.80 121.44 -55.98
CA ASN A 68 -13.34 120.07 -56.03
C ASN A 68 -12.21 119.03 -56.25
N LEU A 69 -11.16 119.40 -57.01
CA LEU A 69 -9.99 118.56 -57.22
C LEU A 69 -9.13 118.44 -55.95
N GLU A 70 -8.97 119.51 -55.17
CA GLU A 70 -8.36 119.48 -53.84
C GLU A 70 -9.14 118.60 -52.86
N GLU A 71 -10.47 118.78 -52.76
CA GLU A 71 -11.32 117.96 -51.88
C GLU A 71 -11.33 116.48 -52.28
N LEU A 72 -11.37 116.17 -53.59
CA LEU A 72 -11.24 114.80 -54.10
C LEU A 72 -9.86 114.20 -53.76
N THR A 73 -8.79 114.98 -53.91
CA THR A 73 -7.43 114.55 -53.57
C THR A 73 -7.29 114.24 -52.08
N ARG A 74 -7.88 115.08 -51.20
CA ARG A 74 -7.95 114.81 -49.76
C ARG A 74 -8.74 113.55 -49.46
N LEU A 75 -9.94 113.39 -50.03
CA LEU A 75 -10.78 112.19 -49.83
C LEU A 75 -10.09 110.90 -50.30
N VAL A 76 -9.32 110.95 -51.40
CA VAL A 76 -8.50 109.82 -51.85
C VAL A 76 -7.37 109.51 -50.87
N ALA A 77 -6.69 110.52 -50.33
CA ALA A 77 -5.68 110.34 -49.29
C ALA A 77 -6.28 109.73 -48.01
N ASP A 78 -7.37 110.32 -47.50
CA ASP A 78 -8.09 109.85 -46.31
C ASP A 78 -8.49 108.38 -46.47
N ARG A 79 -9.18 108.03 -47.56
CA ARG A 79 -9.61 106.65 -47.88
C ARG A 79 -8.42 105.69 -47.98
N ASN A 80 -7.28 106.14 -48.50
CA ASN A 80 -6.08 105.30 -48.56
C ASN A 80 -5.46 105.08 -47.17
N THR A 81 -5.44 106.07 -46.28
CA THR A 81 -5.01 105.87 -44.88
C THR A 81 -5.97 104.95 -44.12
N GLU A 82 -7.27 105.07 -44.36
CA GLU A 82 -8.29 104.21 -43.75
C GLU A 82 -8.18 102.76 -44.26
N LYS A 83 -7.99 102.56 -45.58
CA LYS A 83 -7.67 101.24 -46.14
C LYS A 83 -6.46 100.62 -45.43
N GLN A 84 -5.35 101.35 -45.30
CA GLN A 84 -4.16 100.85 -44.61
C GLN A 84 -4.40 100.52 -43.12
N ARG A 85 -5.31 101.23 -42.44
CA ARG A 85 -5.71 100.88 -41.05
C ARG A 85 -6.50 99.58 -41.01
N PHE A 86 -7.44 99.37 -41.93
CA PHE A 86 -8.20 98.11 -42.01
C PHE A 86 -7.33 96.94 -42.46
N GLU A 87 -6.43 97.14 -43.42
CA GLU A 87 -5.48 96.14 -43.92
C GLU A 87 -4.58 95.62 -42.80
N LYS A 88 -3.94 96.51 -42.02
CA LYS A 88 -3.17 96.15 -40.82
C LYS A 88 -4.01 95.47 -39.73
N LYS A 89 -5.28 95.85 -39.58
CA LYS A 89 -6.20 95.21 -38.62
C LYS A 89 -6.56 93.78 -39.06
N ILE A 90 -6.76 93.54 -40.35
CA ILE A 90 -7.00 92.21 -40.93
C ILE A 90 -5.76 91.34 -40.79
N GLU A 91 -4.56 91.86 -41.07
CA GLU A 91 -3.29 91.15 -40.87
C GLU A 91 -3.12 90.68 -39.42
N GLU A 92 -3.26 91.58 -38.45
CA GLU A 92 -3.10 91.25 -37.02
C GLU A 92 -4.22 90.33 -36.51
N GLN A 93 -5.48 90.50 -36.95
CA GLN A 93 -6.55 89.55 -36.64
C GLN A 93 -6.31 88.16 -37.25
N THR A 94 -5.77 88.08 -38.47
CA THR A 94 -5.44 86.81 -39.14
C THR A 94 -4.30 86.10 -38.41
N LYS A 95 -3.28 86.84 -38.00
CA LYS A 95 -2.14 86.35 -37.20
C LYS A 95 -2.57 85.86 -35.81
N GLN A 96 -3.46 86.61 -35.13
CA GLN A 96 -4.07 86.17 -33.87
C GLN A 96 -4.91 84.90 -34.05
N HIS A 97 -5.69 84.82 -35.14
CA HIS A 97 -6.50 83.64 -35.44
C HIS A 97 -5.65 82.40 -35.77
N SER A 98 -4.56 82.54 -36.56
CA SER A 98 -3.60 81.45 -36.80
C SER A 98 -3.01 80.95 -35.49
N LYS A 99 -2.51 81.87 -34.64
CA LYS A 99 -1.97 81.51 -33.33
C LYS A 99 -2.99 80.79 -32.45
N VAL A 100 -4.25 81.25 -32.41
CA VAL A 100 -5.31 80.58 -31.64
C VAL A 100 -5.64 79.18 -32.20
N LEU A 101 -5.56 78.96 -33.52
CA LEU A 101 -5.69 77.62 -34.11
C LEU A 101 -4.50 76.72 -33.75
N GLU A 102 -3.27 77.24 -33.79
CA GLU A 102 -2.04 76.52 -33.41
C GLU A 102 -2.05 76.15 -31.91
N ASP A 103 -2.35 77.10 -31.04
CA ASP A 103 -2.50 76.91 -29.58
C ASP A 103 -3.62 75.88 -29.28
N LYS A 104 -4.75 75.93 -30.02
CA LYS A 104 -5.85 74.95 -29.90
C LYS A 104 -5.45 73.55 -30.36
N ALA A 105 -4.71 73.44 -31.47
CA ALA A 105 -4.20 72.16 -31.96
C ALA A 105 -3.19 71.54 -30.98
N ALA A 106 -2.26 72.34 -30.46
CA ALA A 106 -1.31 71.94 -29.43
C ALA A 106 -2.01 71.53 -28.13
N ALA A 107 -3.06 72.23 -27.71
CA ALA A 107 -3.88 71.88 -26.55
C ALA A 107 -4.63 70.55 -26.77
N TYR A 108 -5.21 70.32 -27.95
CA TYR A 108 -5.90 69.07 -28.28
C TYR A 108 -4.94 67.86 -28.31
N LEU A 109 -3.74 68.02 -28.88
CA LEU A 109 -2.70 66.98 -28.85
C LEU A 109 -2.25 66.66 -27.42
N LYS A 110 -2.05 67.68 -26.57
CA LYS A 110 -1.73 67.49 -25.15
C LYS A 110 -2.86 66.79 -24.39
N LEU A 111 -4.12 67.17 -24.63
CA LEU A 111 -5.29 66.52 -24.03
C LEU A 111 -5.39 65.05 -24.42
N LYS A 112 -5.21 64.74 -25.72
CA LYS A 112 -5.22 63.35 -26.20
C LYS A 112 -4.08 62.54 -25.58
N ALA A 113 -2.85 63.05 -25.58
CA ALA A 113 -1.72 62.36 -24.95
C ALA A 113 -1.94 62.12 -23.44
N ALA A 114 -2.58 63.06 -22.73
CA ALA A 114 -2.96 62.88 -21.33
C ALA A 114 -4.07 61.83 -21.14
N GLN A 115 -5.03 61.73 -22.07
CA GLN A 115 -6.08 60.70 -22.07
C GLN A 115 -5.50 59.31 -22.36
N ASP A 116 -4.63 59.19 -23.36
CA ASP A 116 -3.93 57.95 -23.72
C ASP A 116 -3.02 57.47 -22.57
N ALA A 117 -2.31 58.40 -21.89
CA ALA A 117 -1.54 58.08 -20.69
C ALA A 117 -2.42 57.72 -19.47
N THR A 118 -3.66 58.21 -19.40
CA THR A 118 -4.61 57.87 -18.33
C THR A 118 -5.22 56.48 -18.54
N THR A 119 -5.53 56.11 -19.78
CA THR A 119 -6.01 54.75 -20.10
C THR A 119 -4.94 53.69 -19.84
N ALA A 120 -3.69 53.91 -20.28
CA ALA A 120 -2.57 53.01 -19.98
C ALA A 120 -2.30 52.85 -18.45
N ARG A 121 -2.45 53.93 -17.67
CA ARG A 121 -2.39 53.86 -16.20
C ARG A 121 -3.54 53.06 -15.60
N ASN A 122 -4.76 53.23 -16.09
CA ASN A 122 -5.92 52.48 -15.62
C ASN A 122 -5.83 50.97 -15.95
N GLU A 123 -5.24 50.62 -17.09
CA GLU A 123 -4.91 49.23 -17.45
C GLU A 123 -3.83 48.65 -16.52
N THR A 124 -2.78 49.42 -16.23
CA THR A 124 -1.75 49.05 -15.26
C THR A 124 -2.34 48.84 -13.85
N ILE A 125 -3.24 49.71 -13.42
CA ILE A 125 -3.94 49.60 -12.12
C ILE A 125 -4.78 48.31 -12.07
N LYS A 126 -5.56 47.99 -13.11
CA LYS A 126 -6.34 46.74 -13.18
C LYS A 126 -5.45 45.49 -13.09
N LEU A 127 -4.33 45.47 -13.80
CA LEU A 127 -3.36 44.37 -13.74
C LEU A 127 -2.74 44.23 -12.34
N LEU A 128 -2.42 45.34 -11.68
CA LEU A 128 -1.94 45.33 -10.30
C LEU A 128 -3.02 44.87 -9.31
N GLU A 129 -4.28 45.29 -9.47
CA GLU A 129 -5.39 44.79 -8.66
C GLU A 129 -5.60 43.28 -8.81
N GLU A 130 -5.51 42.74 -10.03
CA GLU A 130 -5.63 41.31 -10.30
C GLU A 130 -4.47 40.53 -9.67
N ASN A 131 -3.24 41.01 -9.82
CA ASN A 131 -2.07 40.44 -9.16
C ASN A 131 -2.20 40.48 -7.62
N ILE A 132 -2.74 41.56 -7.04
CA ILE A 132 -3.00 41.67 -5.59
C ILE A 132 -4.09 40.68 -5.15
N LYS A 133 -5.18 40.53 -5.92
CA LYS A 133 -6.24 39.54 -5.64
C LYS A 133 -5.67 38.11 -5.66
N ASN A 134 -4.85 37.78 -6.66
CA ASN A 134 -4.17 36.49 -6.77
C ASN A 134 -3.19 36.25 -5.61
N PHE A 135 -2.39 37.27 -5.24
CA PHE A 135 -1.45 37.20 -4.11
C PHE A 135 -2.17 37.00 -2.76
N ILE A 136 -3.34 37.63 -2.55
CA ILE A 136 -4.17 37.42 -1.35
C ILE A 136 -4.70 35.98 -1.30
N VAL A 137 -5.05 35.38 -2.45
CA VAL A 137 -5.50 33.98 -2.52
C VAL A 137 -4.36 33.00 -2.24
N THR A 138 -3.15 33.24 -2.77
CA THR A 138 -1.98 32.40 -2.43
C THR A 138 -1.58 32.56 -0.97
N HIS A 139 -1.49 33.79 -0.45
CA HIS A 139 -1.16 34.06 0.96
C HIS A 139 -2.10 33.32 1.91
N LYS A 140 -3.42 33.35 1.68
CA LYS A 140 -4.38 32.61 2.51
C LYS A 140 -4.17 31.08 2.46
N ARG A 141 -3.78 30.55 1.29
CA ARG A 141 -3.45 29.13 1.13
C ARG A 141 -2.18 28.77 1.92
N ASP A 142 -1.18 29.64 1.88
CA ASP A 142 0.09 29.45 2.59
C ASP A 142 -0.09 29.63 4.11
N GLU A 143 -0.98 30.53 4.53
CA GLU A 143 -1.40 30.72 5.92
C GLU A 143 -2.14 29.49 6.47
N GLU A 144 -3.09 28.92 5.71
CA GLU A 144 -3.71 27.63 6.02
C GLU A 144 -2.69 26.48 6.13
N LEU A 145 -1.70 26.43 5.24
CA LEU A 145 -0.64 25.41 5.25
C LEU A 145 0.28 25.58 6.47
N ASN A 146 0.63 26.82 6.84
CA ASN A 146 1.38 27.11 8.06
C ASN A 146 0.61 26.74 9.33
N ILE A 147 -0.71 26.97 9.39
CA ILE A 147 -1.55 26.53 10.51
C ILE A 147 -1.55 25.00 10.62
N LYS A 148 -1.71 24.27 9.49
CA LYS A 148 -1.66 22.80 9.45
C LYS A 148 -0.29 22.29 9.90
N LEU A 149 0.81 22.86 9.40
CA LEU A 149 2.18 22.47 9.75
C LEU A 149 2.49 22.73 11.23
N ASN A 150 2.08 23.89 11.79
CA ASN A 150 2.25 24.19 13.21
C ASN A 150 1.48 23.22 14.12
N ASN A 151 0.27 22.79 13.72
CA ASN A 151 -0.47 21.77 14.45
C ASN A 151 0.25 20.42 14.43
N THR A 152 0.78 19.98 13.28
CA THR A 152 1.60 18.75 13.20
C THR A 152 2.88 18.85 14.02
N ILE A 153 3.57 20.00 14.02
CA ILE A 153 4.75 20.24 14.87
C ILE A 153 4.39 20.16 16.36
N LYS A 154 3.22 20.68 16.76
CA LYS A 154 2.73 20.57 18.15
C LYS A 154 2.49 19.11 18.54
N GLU A 155 1.76 18.36 17.71
CA GLU A 155 1.47 16.94 17.94
C GLU A 155 2.76 16.09 18.01
N GLN A 156 3.70 16.31 17.10
CA GLN A 156 5.01 15.64 17.13
C GLN A 156 5.82 15.97 18.39
N ASN A 157 5.76 17.21 18.89
CA ASN A 157 6.40 17.57 20.16
C ASN A 157 5.71 16.92 21.38
N GLU A 158 4.39 16.75 21.35
CA GLU A 158 3.65 16.04 22.39
C GLU A 158 4.00 14.54 22.40
N GLN A 159 4.05 13.88 21.23
CA GLN A 159 4.51 12.50 21.08
C GLN A 159 5.98 12.32 21.53
N LEU A 160 6.88 13.22 21.12
CA LEU A 160 8.28 13.22 21.52
C LEU A 160 8.45 13.46 23.03
N GLY A 161 7.52 14.20 23.65
CA GLY A 161 7.40 14.36 25.10
C GLY A 161 6.98 13.09 25.83
N VAL A 162 6.13 12.25 25.22
CA VAL A 162 5.78 10.91 25.74
C VAL A 162 6.97 9.96 25.64
N LEU A 163 7.56 9.83 24.44
CA LEU A 163 8.71 8.95 24.20
C LEU A 163 9.91 9.28 25.10
N LYS A 164 10.15 10.57 25.40
CA LYS A 164 11.18 10.98 26.37
C LYS A 164 10.91 10.48 27.80
N LYS A 165 9.65 10.45 28.24
CA LYS A 165 9.28 9.92 29.57
C LYS A 165 9.45 8.40 29.63
N GLU A 166 9.02 7.71 28.58
CA GLU A 166 9.19 6.26 28.43
C GLU A 166 10.67 5.87 28.39
N THR A 167 11.49 6.58 27.61
CA THR A 167 12.95 6.36 27.58
C THR A 167 13.61 6.61 28.94
N ALA A 168 13.14 7.60 29.71
CA ALA A 168 13.62 7.84 31.07
C ALA A 168 13.21 6.72 32.05
N MET A 169 11.97 6.21 31.92
CA MET A 169 11.45 5.08 32.71
C MET A 169 12.27 3.81 32.43
N LEU A 170 12.40 3.41 31.16
CA LEU A 170 13.18 2.26 30.73
C LEU A 170 14.66 2.38 31.15
N LYS A 171 15.24 3.58 31.12
CA LYS A 171 16.60 3.81 31.64
C LYS A 171 16.69 3.59 33.16
N SER A 172 15.69 3.99 33.93
CA SER A 172 15.67 3.76 35.38
C SER A 172 15.43 2.28 35.74
N GLU A 173 14.62 1.57 34.96
CA GLU A 173 14.41 0.13 35.11
C GLU A 173 15.67 -0.66 34.75
N LEU A 174 16.33 -0.33 33.63
CA LEU A 174 17.61 -0.91 33.24
C LEU A 174 18.69 -0.69 34.31
N GLN A 175 18.77 0.51 34.89
CA GLN A 175 19.68 0.81 35.99
C GLN A 175 19.39 -0.08 37.23
N SER A 176 18.13 -0.21 37.62
CA SER A 176 17.72 -1.13 38.70
C SER A 176 18.08 -2.59 38.39
N LYS A 177 17.97 -3.04 37.13
CA LYS A 177 18.34 -4.40 36.73
C LYS A 177 19.85 -4.64 36.71
N ILE A 178 20.65 -3.62 36.44
CA ILE A 178 22.11 -3.67 36.58
C ILE A 178 22.50 -3.79 38.06
N GLU A 179 21.81 -3.07 38.96
CA GLU A 179 22.03 -3.14 40.40
C GLU A 179 21.59 -4.49 41.00
N ASP A 180 20.46 -5.05 40.53
CA ASP A 180 20.05 -6.44 40.86
C ASP A 180 21.12 -7.47 40.45
N LEU A 181 21.67 -7.35 39.23
CA LEU A 181 22.67 -8.28 38.69
C LEU A 181 24.03 -8.17 39.39
N ASP A 182 24.50 -6.95 39.69
CA ASP A 182 25.73 -6.73 40.46
C ASP A 182 25.61 -7.30 41.88
N LYS A 183 24.44 -7.18 42.51
CA LYS A 183 24.14 -7.86 43.77
C LYS A 183 24.19 -9.39 43.62
N GLN A 184 23.51 -9.96 42.62
CA GLN A 184 23.55 -11.41 42.36
C GLN A 184 24.97 -11.92 42.09
N SER A 185 25.82 -11.14 41.39
CA SER A 185 27.22 -11.49 41.15
C SER A 185 28.07 -11.46 42.43
N LYS A 186 27.74 -10.58 43.39
CA LYS A 186 28.38 -10.53 44.71
C LYS A 186 27.92 -11.68 45.61
N ASP A 187 26.64 -12.04 45.56
CA ASP A 187 26.11 -13.22 46.24
C ASP A 187 26.72 -14.52 45.65
N LEU A 188 26.90 -14.60 44.32
CA LEU A 188 27.57 -15.71 43.64
C LEU A 188 29.04 -15.86 44.05
N THR A 189 29.85 -14.80 43.95
CA THR A 189 31.26 -14.83 44.37
C THR A 189 31.43 -15.09 45.87
N THR A 190 30.43 -14.71 46.68
CA THR A 190 30.34 -15.08 48.10
C THR A 190 30.00 -16.57 48.30
N ALA A 191 29.26 -17.20 47.38
CA ALA A 191 29.04 -18.64 47.36
C ALA A 191 30.28 -19.41 46.87
N GLU A 192 30.93 -18.93 45.80
CA GLU A 192 32.18 -19.51 45.26
C GLU A 192 33.31 -19.50 46.30
N SER A 193 33.50 -18.40 47.02
CA SER A 193 34.50 -18.33 48.10
C SER A 193 34.18 -19.25 49.29
N LYS A 194 32.89 -19.46 49.62
CA LYS A 194 32.47 -20.51 50.58
C LYS A 194 32.77 -21.91 50.04
N ILE A 195 32.51 -22.19 48.77
CA ILE A 195 32.83 -23.48 48.12
C ILE A 195 34.34 -23.72 48.13
N ALA A 196 35.15 -22.71 47.79
CA ALA A 196 36.61 -22.77 47.89
C ALA A 196 37.08 -23.02 49.34
N THR A 197 36.38 -22.47 50.33
CA THR A 197 36.65 -22.74 51.75
C THR A 197 36.33 -24.20 52.11
N PHE A 198 35.20 -24.76 51.67
CA PHE A 198 34.90 -26.19 51.82
C PHE A 198 35.91 -27.09 51.09
N GLN A 199 36.35 -26.70 49.90
CA GLN A 199 37.41 -27.39 49.17
C GLN A 199 38.76 -27.33 49.92
N SER A 200 39.07 -26.26 50.65
CA SER A 200 40.27 -26.17 51.48
C SER A 200 40.25 -27.09 52.72
N TYR A 201 39.06 -27.49 53.18
CA TYR A 201 38.90 -28.56 54.19
C TYR A 201 38.88 -29.97 53.57
N THR A 202 38.86 -30.09 52.25
CA THR A 202 38.90 -31.38 51.55
C THR A 202 40.37 -31.76 51.31
N ALA A 203 40.82 -32.87 51.90
CA ALA A 203 42.19 -33.32 51.74
C ALA A 203 42.54 -33.58 50.26
N THR A 204 43.75 -33.19 49.84
CA THR A 204 44.28 -33.48 48.51
C THR A 204 44.48 -34.99 48.33
N LEU A 205 43.46 -35.65 47.78
CA LEU A 205 43.54 -37.05 47.35
C LEU A 205 44.59 -37.18 46.24
N THR A 206 45.44 -38.21 46.33
CA THR A 206 46.48 -38.53 45.34
C THR A 206 45.87 -38.65 43.95
N GLN A 207 46.57 -38.19 42.91
CA GLN A 207 46.00 -38.24 41.57
C GLN A 207 45.72 -39.69 41.17
N LEU A 208 44.54 -39.93 40.57
CA LEU A 208 44.08 -41.28 40.24
C LEU A 208 45.05 -42.04 39.34
N GLN A 209 45.91 -41.36 38.57
CA GLN A 209 47.01 -41.97 37.80
C GLN A 209 48.00 -42.73 38.69
N ASP A 210 48.48 -42.11 39.76
CA ASP A 210 49.59 -42.61 40.59
C ASP A 210 49.21 -43.86 41.39
N VAL A 211 47.92 -44.01 41.70
CA VAL A 211 47.38 -45.15 42.46
C VAL A 211 46.48 -46.03 41.59
N ARG A 212 46.34 -45.75 40.27
CA ARG A 212 45.34 -46.40 39.40
C ARG A 212 45.52 -47.90 39.35
N VAL A 213 46.76 -48.33 39.21
CA VAL A 213 47.12 -49.73 39.01
C VAL A 213 46.81 -50.52 40.28
N ASP A 214 47.20 -50.01 41.45
CA ASP A 214 46.97 -50.70 42.72
C ASP A 214 45.50 -50.64 43.17
N ILE A 215 44.80 -49.51 42.96
CA ILE A 215 43.36 -49.41 43.23
C ILE A 215 42.56 -50.32 42.28
N SER A 216 42.84 -50.29 40.97
CA SER A 216 42.14 -51.16 40.00
C SER A 216 42.48 -52.63 40.23
N LYS A 217 43.70 -52.97 40.65
CA LYS A 217 44.09 -54.33 41.01
C LYS A 217 43.40 -54.79 42.29
N THR A 218 43.32 -53.94 43.32
CA THR A 218 42.65 -54.26 44.59
C THR A 218 41.15 -54.40 44.40
N PHE A 219 40.52 -53.49 43.65
CA PHE A 219 39.10 -53.63 43.29
C PHE A 219 38.86 -54.79 42.31
N ALA A 220 39.78 -55.13 41.41
CA ALA A 220 39.66 -56.33 40.59
C ALA A 220 39.68 -57.59 41.46
N SER A 221 40.66 -57.76 42.36
CA SER A 221 40.68 -58.90 43.29
C SER A 221 39.45 -58.93 44.18
N SER A 222 39.05 -57.80 44.80
CA SER A 222 37.86 -57.76 45.65
C SER A 222 36.55 -57.92 44.88
N PHE A 223 36.51 -57.60 43.58
CA PHE A 223 35.37 -57.88 42.71
C PHE A 223 35.38 -59.32 42.18
N GLU A 224 36.54 -59.95 41.98
CA GLU A 224 36.62 -61.38 41.69
C GLU A 224 36.27 -62.22 42.94
N ASP A 225 36.76 -61.85 44.12
CA ASP A 225 36.37 -62.43 45.41
C ASP A 225 34.86 -62.25 45.65
N ALA A 226 34.34 -61.02 45.52
CA ALA A 226 32.92 -60.75 45.69
C ALA A 226 32.06 -61.36 44.56
N SER A 227 32.52 -61.42 43.32
CA SER A 227 31.78 -62.10 42.22
C SER A 227 31.86 -63.62 42.34
N SER A 228 32.89 -64.17 42.97
CA SER A 228 32.93 -65.58 43.36
C SER A 228 31.91 -65.82 44.47
N LEU A 229 31.94 -65.02 45.54
CA LEU A 229 31.02 -65.14 46.69
C LEU A 229 29.56 -64.91 46.27
N PHE A 230 29.25 -63.90 45.46
CA PHE A 230 27.91 -63.69 44.89
C PHE A 230 27.51 -64.78 43.88
N ARG A 231 28.45 -65.45 43.21
CA ARG A 231 28.14 -66.59 42.33
C ARG A 231 28.00 -67.92 43.09
N GLU A 232 28.55 -67.99 44.29
CA GLU A 232 28.42 -69.09 45.24
C GLU A 232 27.13 -68.97 46.09
N PHE A 233 26.76 -67.75 46.49
CA PHE A 233 25.60 -67.48 47.37
C PHE A 233 24.37 -66.89 46.68
N LEU A 234 24.51 -66.09 45.62
CA LEU A 234 23.40 -65.56 44.80
C LEU A 234 23.29 -66.25 43.43
N GLY A 235 24.06 -67.31 43.18
CA GLY A 235 24.17 -68.01 41.89
C GLY A 235 22.92 -68.78 41.43
N ARG A 236 21.74 -68.40 41.91
CA ARG A 236 20.42 -68.91 41.49
C ARG A 236 19.30 -67.89 41.71
N ASP A 237 19.42 -67.04 42.73
CA ASP A 237 18.30 -66.24 43.24
C ASP A 237 18.40 -64.72 42.94
N VAL A 238 19.26 -64.25 42.02
CA VAL A 238 19.26 -62.81 41.66
C VAL A 238 17.94 -62.41 40.98
N GLU A 239 17.39 -63.28 40.14
CA GLU A 239 16.11 -63.05 39.46
C GLU A 239 14.95 -63.19 40.46
N GLU A 240 14.92 -64.26 41.26
CA GLU A 240 13.93 -64.45 42.35
C GLU A 240 13.97 -63.33 43.40
N ALA A 241 15.15 -62.79 43.73
CA ALA A 241 15.29 -61.64 44.63
C ALA A 241 14.76 -60.34 43.98
N LEU A 242 14.96 -60.11 42.69
CA LEU A 242 14.43 -58.92 41.99
C LEU A 242 12.90 -58.98 41.76
N ASP A 243 12.35 -60.19 41.68
CA ASP A 243 10.91 -60.42 41.59
C ASP A 243 10.22 -60.33 42.97
N THR A 244 10.89 -60.74 44.05
CA THR A 244 10.35 -60.65 45.43
C THR A 244 10.62 -59.31 46.14
N LEU A 245 11.65 -58.55 45.73
CA LEU A 245 12.01 -57.27 46.35
C LEU A 245 10.88 -56.23 46.47
N PRO A 246 9.95 -56.06 45.51
CA PRO A 246 8.83 -55.12 45.65
C PRO A 246 7.93 -55.42 46.84
N ALA A 247 7.62 -56.70 47.07
CA ALA A 247 6.76 -57.15 48.17
C ALA A 247 7.47 -57.10 49.53
N VAL A 248 8.81 -57.26 49.54
CA VAL A 248 9.61 -57.23 50.76
C VAL A 248 10.01 -55.80 51.17
N ASN A 249 10.38 -54.94 50.22
CA ASN A 249 10.80 -53.56 50.47
C ASN A 249 10.70 -52.69 49.20
N PRO A 250 9.57 -52.00 48.94
CA PRO A 250 9.36 -51.23 47.72
C PRO A 250 10.28 -50.01 47.60
N PHE A 251 10.74 -49.42 48.71
CA PHE A 251 11.75 -48.35 48.67
C PHE A 251 13.11 -48.86 48.17
N GLN A 252 13.45 -50.11 48.49
CA GLN A 252 14.67 -50.75 48.01
C GLN A 252 14.54 -51.25 46.57
N ASP A 253 13.36 -51.71 46.11
CA ASP A 253 13.10 -51.90 44.67
C ASP A 253 13.39 -50.61 43.90
N THR A 254 12.76 -49.50 44.29
CA THR A 254 12.90 -48.22 43.59
C THR A 254 14.36 -47.77 43.52
N LEU A 255 15.14 -47.94 44.61
CA LEU A 255 16.57 -47.65 44.61
C LEU A 255 17.38 -48.60 43.70
N VAL A 256 17.14 -49.91 43.78
CA VAL A 256 17.84 -50.92 42.98
C VAL A 256 17.53 -50.73 41.49
N ARG A 257 16.27 -50.52 41.13
CA ARG A 257 15.81 -50.23 39.78
C ARG A 257 16.44 -48.95 39.21
N ALA A 258 16.48 -47.87 39.99
CA ALA A 258 17.14 -46.62 39.58
C ALA A 258 18.65 -46.81 39.35
N VAL A 259 19.34 -47.54 40.24
CA VAL A 259 20.77 -47.85 40.09
C VAL A 259 21.02 -48.73 38.86
N LEU A 260 20.25 -49.81 38.67
CA LEU A 260 20.41 -50.71 37.54
C LEU A 260 20.23 -49.98 36.20
N LEU A 261 19.25 -49.08 36.08
CA LEU A 261 18.98 -48.32 34.85
C LEU A 261 20.11 -47.36 34.44
N GLU A 262 20.91 -46.87 35.38
CA GLU A 262 21.98 -45.90 35.12
C GLU A 262 23.39 -46.53 35.13
N VAL A 263 23.57 -47.74 35.67
CA VAL A 263 24.89 -48.41 35.78
C VAL A 263 25.46 -48.88 34.44
N LEU A 264 24.64 -49.37 33.49
CA LEU A 264 25.10 -49.88 32.18
C LEU A 264 24.15 -49.55 31.00
N PRO A 265 23.89 -48.26 30.69
CA PRO A 265 22.84 -47.85 29.74
C PRO A 265 23.05 -48.30 28.28
N ASP A 266 24.30 -48.44 27.82
CA ASP A 266 24.59 -48.91 26.46
C ASP A 266 24.46 -50.45 26.32
N GLN A 267 24.76 -51.21 27.39
CA GLN A 267 24.48 -52.66 27.40
C GLN A 267 22.98 -52.91 27.45
N GLN A 268 22.23 -52.17 28.27
CA GLN A 268 20.76 -52.23 28.28
C GLN A 268 20.16 -51.91 26.92
N ARG A 269 20.66 -50.88 26.21
CA ARG A 269 20.25 -50.58 24.84
C ARG A 269 20.50 -51.77 23.90
N THR A 270 21.68 -52.37 23.99
CA THR A 270 22.06 -53.55 23.17
C THR A 270 21.17 -54.77 23.46
N HIS A 271 20.91 -55.09 24.73
CA HIS A 271 20.01 -56.17 25.13
C HIS A 271 18.55 -55.90 24.72
N ARG A 272 18.06 -54.67 24.90
CA ARG A 272 16.72 -54.23 24.46
C ARG A 272 16.54 -54.43 22.96
N ASP A 273 17.53 -53.99 22.16
CA ASP A 273 17.44 -54.05 20.70
C ASP A 273 17.56 -55.50 20.20
N THR A 274 18.44 -56.31 20.80
CA THR A 274 18.54 -57.77 20.55
C THR A 274 17.23 -58.49 20.89
N CYS A 275 16.58 -58.14 22.00
CA CYS A 275 15.30 -58.71 22.43
C CYS A 275 14.17 -58.31 21.47
N ALA A 276 14.14 -57.04 21.05
CA ALA A 276 13.18 -56.54 20.06
C ALA A 276 13.29 -57.27 18.71
N GLU A 277 14.52 -57.52 18.23
CA GLU A 277 14.74 -58.34 17.03
C GLU A 277 14.25 -59.79 17.24
N ARG A 278 14.59 -60.43 18.37
CA ARG A 278 14.13 -61.79 18.68
C ARG A 278 12.61 -61.93 18.67
N VAL A 279 11.90 -61.01 19.35
CA VAL A 279 10.41 -61.00 19.40
C VAL A 279 9.81 -60.79 18.01
N VAL A 280 10.45 -59.99 17.14
CA VAL A 280 10.01 -59.84 15.74
C VAL A 280 10.12 -61.17 14.98
N GLU A 281 11.23 -61.90 15.10
CA GLU A 281 11.38 -63.20 14.41
C GLU A 281 10.43 -64.28 14.99
N GLU A 282 10.24 -64.31 16.31
CA GLU A 282 9.33 -65.25 17.00
C GLU A 282 7.88 -65.04 16.53
N VAL A 283 7.37 -63.80 16.58
CA VAL A 283 6.03 -63.46 16.09
C VAL A 283 5.90 -63.68 14.59
N LEU A 284 6.91 -63.31 13.80
CA LEU A 284 6.93 -63.55 12.35
C LEU A 284 6.85 -65.04 12.02
N THR A 285 7.54 -65.89 12.78
CA THR A 285 7.52 -67.35 12.64
C THR A 285 6.13 -67.91 12.95
N ALA A 286 5.48 -67.43 14.02
CA ALA A 286 4.12 -67.81 14.37
C ALA A 286 3.08 -67.43 13.28
N VAL A 287 3.17 -66.22 12.70
CA VAL A 287 2.16 -65.72 11.73
C VAL A 287 2.51 -65.96 10.26
N ALA A 288 3.67 -66.55 9.93
CA ALA A 288 4.12 -66.77 8.56
C ALA A 288 3.14 -67.60 7.71
N GLY A 289 2.34 -68.48 8.33
CA GLY A 289 1.29 -69.25 7.65
C GLY A 289 0.02 -68.46 7.30
N TRP A 290 -0.11 -67.21 7.78
CA TRP A 290 -1.28 -66.36 7.58
C TRP A 290 -0.97 -65.09 6.78
N VAL A 291 0.27 -64.60 6.83
CA VAL A 291 0.73 -63.44 6.05
C VAL A 291 1.11 -63.87 4.63
N LEU A 292 0.64 -63.14 3.61
CA LEU A 292 1.01 -63.40 2.21
C LEU A 292 2.51 -63.14 1.99
N ALA A 293 3.17 -63.98 1.17
CA ALA A 293 4.63 -63.96 1.01
C ALA A 293 5.19 -62.64 0.44
N ASP A 294 4.41 -61.92 -0.37
CA ASP A 294 4.74 -60.58 -0.89
C ASP A 294 4.59 -59.48 0.19
N GLN A 295 3.73 -59.71 1.18
CA GLN A 295 3.52 -58.79 2.30
C GLN A 295 4.45 -59.07 3.49
N LEU A 296 5.09 -60.24 3.57
CA LEU A 296 5.87 -60.71 4.72
C LEU A 296 7.01 -59.74 5.11
N THR A 297 7.71 -59.17 4.13
CA THR A 297 8.76 -58.15 4.34
C THR A 297 8.20 -56.81 4.84
N THR A 298 7.04 -56.40 4.32
CA THR A 298 6.29 -55.20 4.74
C THR A 298 5.72 -55.37 6.16
N PHE A 299 5.24 -56.57 6.49
CA PHE A 299 4.79 -56.93 7.83
C PHE A 299 5.95 -56.91 8.82
N LYS A 300 7.07 -57.60 8.51
CA LYS A 300 8.28 -57.62 9.35
C LYS A 300 8.79 -56.21 9.66
N SER A 301 8.96 -55.36 8.65
CA SER A 301 9.46 -53.99 8.85
C SER A 301 8.51 -53.08 9.65
N ARG A 302 7.18 -53.26 9.52
CA ARG A 302 6.19 -52.59 10.38
C ARG A 302 6.24 -53.11 11.81
N LEU A 303 6.37 -54.43 11.99
CA LEU A 303 6.47 -55.07 13.30
C LEU A 303 7.75 -54.63 14.03
N SER A 304 8.92 -54.66 13.38
CA SER A 304 10.17 -54.10 13.93
C SER A 304 10.00 -52.66 14.41
N ARG A 305 9.39 -51.79 13.59
CA ARG A 305 9.14 -50.39 13.97
C ARG A 305 8.21 -50.26 15.17
N LEU A 306 7.19 -51.11 15.27
CA LEU A 306 6.27 -51.13 16.42
C LEU A 306 6.99 -51.60 17.69
N THR A 307 7.74 -52.71 17.62
CA THR A 307 8.51 -53.24 18.75
C THR A 307 9.55 -52.23 19.24
N SER A 308 10.32 -51.60 18.35
CA SER A 308 11.27 -50.53 18.73
C SER A 308 10.57 -49.34 19.42
N LEU A 309 9.38 -48.94 18.95
CA LEU A 309 8.60 -47.87 19.57
C LEU A 309 8.10 -48.26 20.97
N LEU A 310 7.59 -49.50 21.13
CA LEU A 310 7.18 -50.04 22.42
C LEU A 310 8.37 -50.10 23.39
N CYS A 311 9.53 -50.59 22.97
CA CYS A 311 10.73 -50.63 23.79
C CYS A 311 11.23 -49.23 24.22
N VAL A 312 11.13 -48.22 23.36
CA VAL A 312 11.47 -46.82 23.70
C VAL A 312 10.46 -46.22 24.69
N ASN A 313 9.17 -46.54 24.56
CA ASN A 313 8.15 -46.09 25.50
C ASN A 313 8.27 -46.80 26.86
N TRP A 314 8.54 -48.10 26.88
CA TRP A 314 8.78 -48.87 28.10
C TRP A 314 9.99 -48.35 28.88
N GLN A 315 11.06 -47.94 28.19
CA GLN A 315 12.23 -47.31 28.82
C GLN A 315 11.95 -45.92 29.44
N ARG A 316 10.75 -45.34 29.22
CA ARG A 316 10.24 -44.18 29.97
C ARG A 316 9.45 -44.63 31.20
N VAL A 317 8.58 -45.63 31.04
CA VAL A 317 7.81 -46.25 32.13
C VAL A 317 8.74 -46.79 33.23
N GLN A 318 9.83 -47.46 32.86
CA GLN A 318 10.82 -47.98 33.81
C GLN A 318 11.49 -46.89 34.69
N ARG A 319 11.48 -45.62 34.26
CA ARG A 319 12.03 -44.45 34.97
C ARG A 319 11.01 -43.69 35.81
N LEU A 320 9.75 -44.13 35.89
CA LEU A 320 8.79 -43.62 36.85
C LEU A 320 9.25 -43.95 38.28
N HIS A 321 8.78 -43.19 39.27
CA HIS A 321 9.12 -43.47 40.67
C HIS A 321 8.38 -44.75 41.13
N GLU A 322 7.12 -44.84 40.73
CA GLU A 322 6.22 -45.98 40.87
C GLU A 322 6.74 -47.17 40.03
N ARG A 323 6.65 -48.40 40.55
CA ARG A 323 6.92 -49.61 39.75
C ARG A 323 5.65 -49.94 38.97
N VAL A 324 5.78 -50.07 37.64
CA VAL A 324 4.67 -50.34 36.72
C VAL A 324 4.84 -51.73 36.12
N GLU A 325 3.82 -52.56 36.24
CA GLU A 325 3.90 -53.99 35.93
C GLU A 325 2.82 -54.45 34.94
N PRO A 326 3.16 -55.32 33.97
CA PRO A 326 2.19 -55.94 33.08
C PRO A 326 1.51 -57.13 33.79
N CYS A 327 0.29 -56.94 34.28
CA CYS A 327 -0.50 -58.02 34.85
C CYS A 327 -1.12 -58.88 33.75
N PHE A 328 -0.94 -60.21 33.86
CA PHE A 328 -1.54 -61.22 32.99
C PHE A 328 -2.61 -62.07 33.71
N VAL A 329 -2.92 -61.77 34.97
CA VAL A 329 -3.83 -62.56 35.80
C VAL A 329 -5.19 -61.86 35.92
N PHE A 330 -6.27 -62.56 35.57
CA PHE A 330 -7.63 -62.03 35.68
C PHE A 330 -8.16 -62.15 37.11
N GLU A 331 -7.75 -61.23 37.99
CA GLU A 331 -8.20 -61.17 39.39
C GLU A 331 -9.30 -60.11 39.59
N THR A 332 -9.14 -58.96 38.94
CA THR A 332 -9.95 -57.74 39.05
C THR A 332 -10.74 -57.49 37.75
N PRO A 333 -12.03 -57.86 37.64
CA PRO A 333 -12.75 -57.83 36.36
C PRO A 333 -12.86 -56.47 35.65
N ASP A 334 -12.79 -55.38 36.40
CA ASP A 334 -12.87 -54.02 35.86
C ASP A 334 -11.56 -53.57 35.15
N ASP A 335 -10.43 -54.24 35.41
CA ASP A 335 -9.12 -53.92 34.80
C ASP A 335 -8.99 -54.45 33.36
N TRP A 336 -10.03 -55.09 32.82
CA TRP A 336 -9.98 -55.81 31.54
C TRP A 336 -11.12 -55.42 30.61
N GLN A 337 -10.85 -55.49 29.32
CA GLN A 337 -11.83 -55.23 28.26
C GLN A 337 -11.83 -56.38 27.24
N PRO A 338 -12.98 -56.68 26.60
CA PRO A 338 -12.98 -57.58 25.44
C PRO A 338 -12.16 -56.95 24.31
N LEU A 339 -11.74 -57.75 23.33
CA LEU A 339 -10.96 -57.23 22.21
C LEU A 339 -11.78 -56.17 21.44
N PRO A 340 -11.19 -55.01 21.10
CA PRO A 340 -11.88 -54.00 20.30
C PRO A 340 -12.32 -54.61 18.97
N THR A 341 -13.61 -54.53 18.62
CA THR A 341 -14.07 -54.98 17.30
C THR A 341 -13.42 -54.11 16.21
N TRP A 342 -12.63 -54.74 15.34
CA TRP A 342 -11.92 -54.10 14.23
C TRP A 342 -12.92 -53.72 13.12
N ILE A 343 -13.67 -52.64 13.34
CA ILE A 343 -14.55 -52.06 12.33
C ILE A 343 -13.67 -51.40 11.26
N ASP A 344 -13.69 -51.94 10.04
CA ASP A 344 -13.03 -51.32 8.89
C ASP A 344 -13.51 -49.86 8.73
N PRO A 345 -12.60 -48.87 8.61
CA PRO A 345 -12.99 -47.47 8.49
C PRO A 345 -13.63 -47.21 7.12
N VAL A 346 -14.96 -47.30 7.08
CA VAL A 346 -15.78 -46.93 5.91
C VAL A 346 -15.44 -45.49 5.50
N PRO A 347 -14.99 -45.24 4.25
CA PRO A 347 -14.69 -43.89 3.79
C PRO A 347 -15.94 -43.01 3.85
N SER A 348 -15.85 -41.88 4.55
CA SER A 348 -16.96 -40.92 4.66
C SER A 348 -16.96 -39.99 3.45
N ASP A 349 -18.09 -39.91 2.75
CA ASP A 349 -18.24 -39.25 1.45
C ASP A 349 -18.08 -37.72 1.48
N SER A 350 -17.66 -37.13 0.35
CA SER A 350 -18.59 -36.41 -0.55
C SER A 350 -17.95 -35.28 -1.38
N SER A 351 -18.48 -35.06 -2.58
CA SER A 351 -18.46 -33.75 -3.25
C SER A 351 -19.65 -33.65 -4.24
N ALA A 352 -19.99 -32.42 -4.67
CA ALA A 352 -20.97 -32.10 -5.72
C ALA A 352 -22.48 -32.35 -5.45
N THR A 353 -23.07 -31.45 -4.65
CA THR A 353 -24.17 -30.55 -5.05
C THR A 353 -25.34 -31.09 -5.91
N ALA A 354 -26.54 -31.20 -5.31
CA ALA A 354 -27.82 -30.99 -5.99
C ALA A 354 -28.89 -30.43 -5.01
N ALA A 355 -29.88 -29.71 -5.51
CA ALA A 355 -30.87 -28.94 -4.71
C ALA A 355 -32.33 -29.44 -4.96
N PRO A 356 -33.40 -28.88 -4.35
CA PRO A 356 -34.14 -29.66 -3.35
C PRO A 356 -35.65 -29.87 -3.65
N ARG A 357 -36.28 -30.90 -3.05
CA ARG A 357 -37.75 -30.99 -2.97
C ARG A 357 -38.29 -31.86 -1.82
N ARG A 358 -39.18 -31.24 -1.03
CA ARG A 358 -40.27 -31.75 -0.13
C ARG A 358 -40.12 -33.11 0.60
N GLN A 359 -40.15 -32.99 1.93
CA GLN A 359 -40.90 -33.78 2.94
C GLN A 359 -41.61 -35.07 2.48
N GLU A 360 -41.37 -36.19 3.18
CA GLU A 360 -42.26 -36.65 4.26
C GLU A 360 -41.66 -37.76 5.16
N ASN A 361 -42.09 -37.76 6.44
CA ASN A 361 -42.23 -38.88 7.40
C ASN A 361 -41.07 -39.89 7.71
N ARG A 362 -40.83 -40.05 9.03
CA ARG A 362 -40.07 -41.12 9.74
C ARG A 362 -38.56 -41.21 9.46
N GLU A 363 -37.70 -41.61 10.41
CA GLU A 363 -37.86 -41.89 11.86
C GLU A 363 -36.54 -41.51 12.56
N PRO A 364 -36.50 -41.24 13.89
CA PRO A 364 -35.26 -40.82 14.55
C PRO A 364 -34.20 -41.93 14.52
N GLN A 365 -32.99 -41.61 14.03
CA GLN A 365 -31.84 -42.50 14.17
C GLN A 365 -31.62 -42.85 15.66
N PRO A 366 -31.37 -44.12 16.01
CA PRO A 366 -30.91 -44.45 17.34
C PRO A 366 -29.55 -43.79 17.55
N ARG A 367 -29.47 -42.86 18.51
CA ARG A 367 -28.19 -42.36 19.02
C ARG A 367 -27.32 -43.55 19.39
N GLN A 368 -26.01 -43.47 19.12
CA GLN A 368 -25.05 -44.42 19.67
C GLN A 368 -25.26 -44.50 21.18
N LYS A 369 -25.76 -45.64 21.66
CA LYS A 369 -25.62 -45.97 23.07
C LYS A 369 -24.16 -46.26 23.30
N GLU A 370 -23.54 -45.53 24.21
CA GLU A 370 -22.44 -46.07 24.98
C GLU A 370 -22.95 -47.35 25.65
N LEU A 371 -22.57 -48.49 25.06
CA LEU A 371 -22.75 -49.78 25.70
C LEU A 371 -21.81 -49.78 26.90
N LYS A 372 -22.36 -49.49 28.08
CA LYS A 372 -21.69 -49.84 29.35
C LYS A 372 -21.23 -51.29 29.21
N PRO A 373 -19.94 -51.59 29.44
CA PRO A 373 -19.47 -52.97 29.39
C PRO A 373 -20.35 -53.87 30.24
N ALA A 374 -20.74 -55.02 29.70
CA ALA A 374 -21.25 -56.10 30.53
C ALA A 374 -20.09 -56.56 31.41
N ALA A 375 -20.31 -56.70 32.71
CA ALA A 375 -19.27 -57.14 33.64
C ALA A 375 -18.71 -58.48 33.18
N LEU A 376 -17.40 -58.53 32.88
CA LEU A 376 -16.74 -59.72 32.37
C LEU A 376 -16.70 -60.79 33.45
N SER A 377 -17.19 -62.00 33.15
CA SER A 377 -17.05 -63.13 34.05
C SER A 377 -15.83 -63.97 33.69
N THR A 378 -15.12 -64.48 34.69
CA THR A 378 -13.96 -65.38 34.53
C THR A 378 -14.31 -66.65 33.74
N SER A 379 -15.59 -67.09 33.73
CA SER A 379 -16.06 -68.22 32.92
C SER A 379 -16.07 -67.94 31.40
N ASP A 380 -16.13 -66.67 31.04
CA ASP A 380 -16.42 -66.21 29.68
C ASP A 380 -15.14 -65.79 28.96
N ILE A 381 -14.00 -65.80 29.63
CA ILE A 381 -12.67 -65.54 29.09
C ILE A 381 -12.05 -66.86 28.60
N VAL A 382 -11.32 -66.77 27.49
CA VAL A 382 -10.56 -67.89 26.90
C VAL A 382 -9.06 -67.66 27.06
N GLU A 383 -8.58 -66.44 26.80
CA GLU A 383 -7.15 -66.12 26.80
C GLU A 383 -6.91 -64.62 27.04
N VAL A 384 -5.79 -64.26 27.67
CA VAL A 384 -5.30 -62.87 27.77
C VAL A 384 -4.46 -62.55 26.54
N VAL A 385 -4.81 -61.50 25.81
CA VAL A 385 -4.17 -61.12 24.53
C VAL A 385 -3.30 -59.88 24.69
N TRP A 386 -3.58 -59.04 25.70
CA TRP A 386 -2.74 -57.91 26.09
C TRP A 386 -2.82 -57.71 27.61
N PRO A 387 -1.70 -57.52 28.32
CA PRO A 387 -1.73 -57.34 29.77
C PRO A 387 -2.39 -56.02 30.19
N ALA A 388 -2.98 -56.01 31.38
CA ALA A 388 -3.29 -54.78 32.09
C ALA A 388 -1.99 -54.17 32.64
N PHE A 389 -1.93 -52.84 32.78
CA PHE A 389 -0.78 -52.15 33.36
C PHE A 389 -1.19 -51.50 34.68
N LEU A 390 -0.55 -51.96 35.77
CA LEU A 390 -0.80 -51.51 37.13
C LEU A 390 0.41 -50.72 37.66
N ALA A 391 0.18 -49.72 38.50
CA ALA A 391 1.20 -48.98 39.23
C ALA A 391 1.12 -49.30 40.73
N ASN A 392 2.24 -49.73 41.31
CA ASN A 392 2.32 -50.05 42.73
C ASN A 392 2.67 -48.77 43.51
N SER A 393 1.69 -48.20 44.22
CA SER A 393 1.86 -46.99 45.02
C SER A 393 2.60 -47.26 46.34
N LEU A 394 3.51 -46.38 46.74
CA LEU A 394 4.29 -46.53 47.99
C LEU A 394 3.62 -45.90 49.24
N GLU A 395 2.49 -45.21 49.11
CA GLU A 395 2.00 -44.28 50.15
C GLU A 395 0.95 -44.83 51.13
N GLN A 396 0.51 -46.10 51.01
CA GLN A 396 -0.51 -46.67 51.92
C GLN A 396 -0.02 -47.91 52.72
N PRO A 397 0.45 -47.71 53.97
CA PRO A 397 0.45 -48.74 54.99
C PRO A 397 -0.94 -48.83 55.64
N THR A 398 -1.87 -49.56 55.02
CA THR A 398 -3.15 -49.96 55.61
C THR A 398 -3.10 -51.43 56.00
N ASP A 399 -3.58 -51.79 57.19
CA ASP A 399 -3.54 -53.16 57.76
C ASP A 399 -4.52 -54.15 57.09
N GLU A 400 -4.85 -53.96 55.81
CA GLU A 400 -5.64 -54.89 54.99
C GLU A 400 -4.74 -55.52 53.92
N GLU A 401 -4.90 -56.83 53.69
CA GLU A 401 -3.90 -57.73 53.10
C GLU A 401 -3.81 -57.67 51.56
N GLY A 402 -3.88 -56.47 50.98
CA GLY A 402 -3.79 -56.22 49.54
C GLY A 402 -3.42 -54.78 49.22
N GLY A 403 -2.24 -54.58 48.61
CA GLY A 403 -1.77 -53.26 48.20
C GLY A 403 -2.61 -52.67 47.07
N THR A 404 -3.05 -51.42 47.23
CA THR A 404 -3.83 -50.66 46.25
C THR A 404 -2.97 -50.33 45.02
N SER A 405 -3.08 -51.19 44.00
CA SER A 405 -2.42 -51.03 42.71
C SER A 405 -3.29 -50.20 41.77
N ASP A 406 -2.79 -49.06 41.29
CA ASP A 406 -3.56 -48.13 40.44
C ASP A 406 -3.53 -48.58 38.98
N LEU A 407 -4.71 -48.76 38.36
CA LEU A 407 -4.82 -49.11 36.94
C LEU A 407 -4.37 -47.95 36.03
N ILE A 408 -3.28 -48.14 35.30
CA ILE A 408 -2.82 -47.22 34.25
C ILE A 408 -3.53 -47.48 32.92
N TYR A 409 -3.72 -48.76 32.58
CA TYR A 409 -4.31 -49.16 31.29
C TYR A 409 -4.94 -50.56 31.36
N HIS A 410 -6.18 -50.68 30.87
CA HIS A 410 -6.88 -51.97 30.85
C HIS A 410 -6.19 -53.01 29.96
N GLY A 411 -6.19 -54.26 30.41
CA GLY A 411 -5.78 -55.39 29.57
C GLY A 411 -6.87 -55.78 28.57
N PHE A 412 -6.50 -56.55 27.54
CA PHE A 412 -7.46 -57.09 26.57
C PHE A 412 -7.53 -58.63 26.66
N VAL A 413 -8.76 -59.12 26.80
CA VAL A 413 -9.08 -60.55 26.85
C VAL A 413 -9.85 -60.99 25.61
N LEU A 414 -9.59 -62.21 25.17
CA LEU A 414 -10.37 -62.91 24.16
C LEU A 414 -11.48 -63.69 24.86
N THR A 415 -12.74 -63.36 24.58
CA THR A 415 -13.91 -64.00 25.19
C THR A 415 -14.39 -65.21 24.40
N ARG A 416 -15.11 -66.11 25.09
CA ARG A 416 -15.78 -67.28 24.54
C ARG A 416 -16.81 -66.91 23.47
N ALA A 417 -17.44 -65.74 23.59
CA ALA A 417 -18.37 -65.21 22.60
C ALA A 417 -17.67 -64.83 21.29
N GLU A 418 -16.51 -64.18 21.37
CA GLU A 418 -15.69 -63.81 20.20
C GLU A 418 -15.09 -65.04 19.52
N VAL A 419 -14.58 -66.01 20.29
CA VAL A 419 -14.08 -67.29 19.77
C VAL A 419 -15.19 -68.07 19.07
N GLN A 420 -16.39 -68.13 19.65
CA GLN A 420 -17.54 -68.78 19.03
C GLN A 420 -17.99 -68.05 17.76
N GLY A 421 -18.04 -66.71 17.77
CA GLY A 421 -18.35 -65.91 16.58
C GLY A 421 -17.35 -66.12 15.44
N ALA A 422 -16.04 -66.15 15.75
CA ALA A 422 -14.99 -66.45 14.79
C ALA A 422 -15.10 -67.89 14.23
N ALA A 423 -15.43 -68.88 15.08
CA ALA A 423 -15.68 -70.25 14.66
C ALA A 423 -16.92 -70.37 13.75
N ASP A 424 -18.00 -69.66 14.07
CA ASP A 424 -19.24 -69.63 13.29
C ASP A 424 -19.10 -68.83 11.98
N GLU A 425 -18.16 -67.90 11.87
CA GLU A 425 -17.72 -67.30 10.60
C GLU A 425 -16.83 -68.23 9.77
N GLU A 426 -15.93 -69.00 10.40
CA GLU A 426 -15.06 -69.91 9.67
C GLU A 426 -15.78 -71.19 9.22
N MET A 427 -16.79 -71.65 9.96
CA MET A 427 -17.56 -72.87 9.65
C MET A 427 -18.21 -72.84 8.25
N PRO A 428 -18.97 -71.80 7.84
CA PRO A 428 -19.45 -71.63 6.47
C PRO A 428 -18.32 -71.57 5.44
N ARG A 429 -17.22 -70.86 5.74
CA ARG A 429 -16.08 -70.72 4.83
C ARG A 429 -15.36 -72.07 4.63
N ARG A 430 -15.21 -72.89 5.68
CA ARG A 430 -14.70 -74.27 5.64
C ARG A 430 -15.67 -75.21 4.90
N ALA A 431 -16.97 -75.11 5.16
CA ALA A 431 -18.00 -75.89 4.48
C ALA A 431 -18.00 -75.61 2.96
N MET A 432 -17.93 -74.34 2.56
CA MET A 432 -17.86 -73.92 1.16
C MET A 432 -16.56 -74.39 0.48
N ARG A 433 -15.40 -74.26 1.15
CA ARG A 433 -14.12 -74.80 0.66
C ARG A 433 -14.14 -76.34 0.52
N ARG A 434 -14.84 -77.07 1.41
CA ARG A 434 -15.08 -78.52 1.28
C ARG A 434 -16.01 -78.84 0.10
N ALA A 435 -17.12 -78.11 -0.04
CA ALA A 435 -18.08 -78.28 -1.14
C ALA A 435 -17.47 -78.05 -2.53
N ILE A 436 -16.56 -77.08 -2.67
CA ILE A 436 -15.81 -76.83 -3.91
C ILE A 436 -14.81 -77.96 -4.20
N ARG A 437 -14.21 -78.59 -3.17
CA ARG A 437 -13.34 -79.76 -3.36
C ARG A 437 -14.12 -81.03 -3.70
N THR A 438 -15.32 -81.23 -3.16
CA THR A 438 -16.16 -82.40 -3.49
C THR A 438 -16.92 -82.25 -4.80
N SER A 439 -17.31 -81.04 -5.21
CA SER A 439 -17.90 -80.83 -6.55
C SER A 439 -16.90 -81.14 -7.67
N ASN A 440 -15.62 -80.78 -7.51
CA ASN A 440 -14.56 -81.11 -8.46
C ASN A 440 -14.27 -82.62 -8.57
N THR A 441 -14.42 -83.41 -7.50
CA THR A 441 -14.26 -84.87 -7.59
C THR A 441 -15.49 -85.58 -8.19
N VAL A 442 -16.69 -84.99 -8.04
CA VAL A 442 -17.89 -85.44 -8.77
C VAL A 442 -17.80 -85.08 -10.26
N ALA A 443 -17.22 -83.94 -10.60
CA ALA A 443 -17.08 -83.46 -11.99
C ALA A 443 -16.24 -84.39 -12.90
N GLN A 444 -15.35 -85.21 -12.35
CA GLN A 444 -14.61 -86.21 -13.13
C GLN A 444 -15.34 -87.57 -13.28
N LYS A 445 -16.47 -87.80 -12.59
CA LYS A 445 -17.17 -89.11 -12.61
C LYS A 445 -18.28 -89.23 -13.65
N LYS A 446 -18.04 -88.74 -14.88
CA LYS A 446 -18.84 -89.11 -16.06
C LYS A 446 -18.06 -88.94 -17.37
N ARG A 447 -18.14 -89.98 -18.23
CA ARG A 447 -17.54 -90.10 -19.58
C ARG A 447 -16.01 -90.22 -19.67
N ARG A 448 -15.52 -91.46 -19.51
CA ARG A 448 -14.72 -92.11 -20.57
C ARG A 448 -14.83 -93.64 -20.48
N ASP A 449 -15.92 -94.18 -21.04
CA ASP A 449 -16.06 -95.61 -21.34
C ASP A 449 -15.77 -95.86 -22.83
N SER A 450 -14.55 -96.31 -23.09
CA SER A 450 -14.04 -96.90 -24.34
C SER A 450 -12.58 -97.27 -24.03
N ALA A 451 -12.22 -98.52 -23.74
CA ALA A 451 -12.00 -99.59 -24.72
C ALA A 451 -10.97 -99.15 -25.79
N VAL A 452 -9.83 -99.83 -26.01
CA VAL A 452 -9.63 -101.29 -26.16
C VAL A 452 -8.19 -101.74 -25.80
N PHE A 453 -8.07 -102.79 -24.96
CA PHE A 453 -7.08 -103.91 -24.89
C PHE A 453 -5.53 -103.80 -25.07
N LEU A 454 -4.83 -104.60 -24.22
CA LEU A 454 -3.48 -105.24 -24.27
C LEU A 454 -2.22 -104.33 -24.26
N SER A 455 -1.16 -104.49 -23.43
CA SER A 455 -0.40 -105.63 -22.83
C SER A 455 0.76 -106.16 -23.71
N PRO A 456 1.83 -106.79 -23.16
CA PRO A 456 2.50 -106.61 -21.86
C PRO A 456 4.07 -106.59 -21.92
N GLY A 457 4.75 -106.18 -20.84
CA GLY A 457 6.20 -106.37 -20.59
C GLY A 457 6.71 -105.41 -19.50
N ALA A 458 7.56 -105.72 -18.49
CA ALA A 458 8.57 -106.76 -18.19
C ALA A 458 10.04 -106.29 -18.37
N SER A 459 10.94 -106.78 -17.50
CA SER A 459 12.34 -106.31 -17.25
C SER A 459 12.43 -104.86 -16.70
N ASP A 460 13.03 -104.64 -15.53
CA ASP A 460 14.46 -104.44 -15.22
C ASP A 460 15.04 -103.14 -15.81
N GLY A 461 15.91 -102.39 -15.11
CA GLY A 461 16.50 -102.60 -13.79
C GLY A 461 17.87 -101.89 -13.69
N LEU A 462 18.41 -101.79 -12.46
CA LEU A 462 19.73 -101.18 -12.12
C LEU A 462 19.80 -99.65 -12.33
N ASP A 463 20.24 -98.79 -11.40
CA ASP A 463 21.39 -98.80 -10.45
C ASP A 463 22.67 -98.18 -11.03
N VAL A 464 23.57 -97.73 -10.14
CA VAL A 464 24.91 -97.16 -10.40
C VAL A 464 24.85 -95.70 -10.94
N LYS A 465 25.59 -94.72 -10.37
CA LYS A 465 26.86 -94.78 -9.63
C LYS A 465 26.96 -93.77 -8.47
#